data_AF-A0AAD8Y047-F1
#
_entry.id   AF-A0AAD8Y047-F1
#
_cell.length_a   1.000
_cell.length_b   1.000
_cell.length_c   1.000
_cell.angle_alpha   90.00
_cell.angle_beta   90.00
_cell.angle_gamma   90.00
#
_symmetry.space_group_name_H-M   'P 1'
#
loop_
_entity.id
_entity.type
_entity.pdbx_description
1 polymer ?
#
loop_
_entity_poly.entity_id
_entity_poly.type
_entity_poly.pdbx_seq_one_letter_code
_entity_poly.pdbx_strand_id
1 'polypeptide(L)'
;MNPSAASIAADGPQQSPASVEFTLGNTYRLLDESEASFDKLTGTHSKIHDWALYIDVLPGSDPDFIDRVTFEMQDKSFVKSSFTCHSPIRIRSNVGSAYLGKITGARNNNNSQEKQIGQDTEEKPKDAPSMSSRPHGNLCRWRFSTRQQTYGAVDVQISIRGRGGSKLTIPYRIVLNEGGNESYPTMVFVEKRPNHALKPMKMMNVKYILEMKFGLDQGISTSSTLYESAKSVFSRSKIPIRVLSEDGNSEEFGFTKKKSAASTAWSFKLDYSSRDKIEQLSREHDVLSISSPNLSGGHGLNECYKIIEGLPWHCNVSSLVGSLHVRIDVSSTLSIEQLVKLCMNFIKYEESIDSFMPSHRRDDHCCDCRSNKRHIKGGNNKERNNLLSKCKTVQELVDCMNPSKEQCYKLNLSCLVELGYIEFRQHESSKDKTTVTNWIRYCAAFVKNSARLRSPLSLKETTSIEEEFDLLFEYVVKDRALRNFYRDRRDSIEAQERERQMAEAAVKEPSDEMSISDGSSSEESTHTDRFKRLRTT
;
A
#
# COMPACT_ATOMS: atom_id res chain seq x y z
N MET A 1 46.78 31.28 32.09
CA MET A 1 45.76 30.60 32.93
C MET A 1 44.40 31.00 32.37
N ASN A 2 43.78 30.13 31.57
CA ASN A 2 42.44 30.37 30.99
C ASN A 2 41.40 29.62 31.84
N PRO A 3 40.27 30.26 32.21
CA PRO A 3 39.25 29.60 33.00
C PRO A 3 38.48 28.60 32.14
N SER A 4 38.36 27.39 32.69
CA SER A 4 37.58 26.27 32.17
C SER A 4 36.10 26.67 32.03
N ALA A 5 35.58 26.63 30.81
CA ALA A 5 34.15 26.75 30.54
C ALA A 5 33.47 25.41 30.88
N ALA A 6 32.88 25.34 32.07
CA ALA A 6 31.99 24.25 32.46
C ALA A 6 30.70 24.34 31.63
N SER A 7 30.54 23.39 30.71
CA SER A 7 29.31 23.17 29.96
C SER A 7 28.20 22.72 30.92
N ILE A 8 27.25 23.63 31.20
CA ILE A 8 26.00 23.30 31.87
C ILE A 8 25.14 22.58 30.83
N ALA A 9 25.14 21.24 30.88
CA ALA A 9 24.19 20.44 30.14
C ALA A 9 22.80 20.73 30.70
N ALA A 10 21.96 21.40 29.90
CA ALA A 10 20.57 21.64 30.26
C ALA A 10 19.83 20.29 30.30
N ASP A 11 19.45 19.85 31.50
CA ASP A 11 18.56 18.71 31.70
C ASP A 11 17.20 19.04 31.09
N GLY A 12 16.98 18.59 29.85
CA GLY A 12 15.66 18.61 29.23
C GLY A 12 14.66 17.77 30.04
N PRO A 13 13.35 18.07 29.97
CA PRO A 13 12.33 17.36 30.73
C PRO A 13 12.42 15.85 30.46
N GLN A 14 12.67 15.09 31.53
CA GLN A 14 12.81 13.64 31.50
C GLN A 14 11.45 13.02 31.11
N GLN A 15 11.28 12.64 29.83
CA GLN A 15 10.07 11.97 29.38
C GLN A 15 9.85 10.68 30.18
N SER A 16 8.66 10.53 30.76
CA SER A 16 8.26 9.30 31.45
C SER A 16 8.39 8.11 30.50
N PRO A 17 8.95 6.97 30.94
CA PRO A 17 9.11 5.79 30.09
C PRO A 17 7.74 5.32 29.59
N ALA A 18 7.64 5.08 28.29
CA ALA A 18 6.41 4.57 27.69
C ALA A 18 6.24 3.08 28.02
N SER A 19 5.00 2.68 28.34
CA SER A 19 4.67 1.28 28.63
C SER A 19 3.47 0.80 27.83
N VAL A 20 3.44 -0.49 27.56
CA VAL A 20 2.37 -1.19 26.84
C VAL A 20 1.90 -2.36 27.69
N GLU A 21 0.61 -2.40 27.99
CA GLU A 21 -0.02 -3.57 28.61
C GLU A 21 -0.40 -4.59 27.54
N PHE A 22 -0.13 -5.86 27.80
CA PHE A 22 -0.45 -6.94 26.88
C PHE A 22 -0.83 -8.25 27.58
N THR A 23 -1.55 -9.11 26.87
CA THR A 23 -1.74 -10.52 27.23
C THR A 23 -1.05 -11.44 26.23
N LEU A 24 -0.67 -12.62 26.70
CA LEU A 24 0.01 -13.65 25.92
C LEU A 24 -0.83 -14.93 25.98
N GLY A 25 -1.08 -15.57 24.85
CA GLY A 25 -1.79 -16.83 24.83
C GLY A 25 -1.65 -17.59 23.52
N ASN A 26 -2.27 -18.75 23.44
CA ASN A 26 -2.45 -19.48 22.20
C ASN A 26 -3.91 -19.90 22.02
N THR A 27 -4.37 -19.96 20.77
CA THR A 27 -5.55 -20.76 20.42
C THR A 27 -5.11 -22.20 20.16
N TYR A 28 -6.03 -23.15 20.21
CA TYR A 28 -5.74 -24.54 19.85
C TYR A 28 -7.00 -25.25 19.36
N ARG A 29 -6.82 -26.12 18.36
CA ARG A 29 -7.77 -27.16 17.94
C ARG A 29 -7.01 -28.42 17.53
N LEU A 30 -7.59 -29.58 17.78
CA LEU A 30 -7.15 -30.83 17.18
C LEU A 30 -7.70 -30.93 15.75
N LEU A 31 -6.88 -31.35 14.79
CA LEU A 31 -7.26 -31.56 13.40
C LEU A 31 -7.58 -33.03 13.14
N ASP A 32 -8.58 -33.25 12.28
CA ASP A 32 -8.79 -34.53 11.64
C ASP A 32 -7.65 -34.83 10.64
N GLU A 33 -7.42 -36.10 10.34
CA GLU A 33 -6.37 -36.53 9.41
C GLU A 33 -6.47 -35.89 8.02
N SER A 34 -7.69 -35.57 7.58
CA SER A 34 -7.93 -34.91 6.30
C SER A 34 -7.52 -33.43 6.27
N GLU A 35 -7.42 -32.78 7.44
CA GLU A 35 -6.97 -31.38 7.56
C GLU A 35 -5.49 -31.25 7.99
N ALA A 36 -4.91 -32.33 8.52
CA ALA A 36 -3.54 -32.33 9.03
C ALA A 36 -2.52 -32.25 7.88
N SER A 37 -1.51 -31.38 8.03
CA SER A 37 -0.39 -31.35 7.10
C SER A 37 0.60 -32.48 7.41
N PHE A 38 1.11 -33.10 6.36
CA PHE A 38 2.22 -34.04 6.47
C PHE A 38 3.54 -33.29 6.62
N ASP A 39 4.45 -33.89 7.37
CA ASP A 39 5.80 -33.39 7.45
C ASP A 39 6.53 -33.50 6.12
N LYS A 40 7.16 -32.41 5.70
CA LYS A 40 7.84 -32.32 4.41
C LYS A 40 9.13 -33.14 4.37
N LEU A 41 9.76 -33.39 5.51
CA LEU A 41 10.99 -34.17 5.60
C LEU A 41 10.69 -35.66 5.65
N THR A 42 9.71 -36.08 6.46
CA THR A 42 9.44 -37.51 6.66
C THR A 42 8.32 -38.05 5.78
N GLY A 43 7.42 -37.20 5.28
CA GLY A 43 6.25 -37.59 4.47
C GLY A 43 5.22 -38.49 5.18
N THR A 44 5.45 -38.80 6.45
CA THR A 44 4.82 -39.94 7.16
C THR A 44 4.09 -39.52 8.43
N HIS A 45 4.49 -38.41 9.06
CA HIS A 45 3.88 -37.95 10.30
C HIS A 45 2.93 -36.78 10.03
N SER A 46 1.71 -36.90 10.53
CA SER A 46 0.66 -35.87 10.43
C SER A 46 0.74 -34.87 11.58
N LYS A 47 0.76 -33.58 11.26
CA LYS A 47 0.75 -32.48 12.22
C LYS A 47 -0.68 -32.15 12.62
N ILE A 48 -1.20 -32.90 13.59
CA ILE A 48 -2.61 -32.85 13.98
C ILE A 48 -2.95 -31.72 14.98
N HIS A 49 -1.96 -31.05 15.57
CA HIS A 49 -2.20 -29.98 16.53
C HIS A 49 -2.10 -28.61 15.86
N ASP A 50 -3.20 -27.89 15.74
CA ASP A 50 -3.24 -26.56 15.10
C ASP A 50 -3.46 -25.46 16.13
N TRP A 51 -2.53 -24.53 16.21
CA TRP A 51 -2.54 -23.47 17.21
C TRP A 51 -2.04 -22.15 16.65
N ALA A 52 -2.55 -21.05 17.19
CA ALA A 52 -2.05 -19.71 16.92
C ALA A 52 -1.56 -19.09 18.21
N LEU A 53 -0.25 -18.84 18.30
CA LEU A 53 0.39 -18.13 19.41
C LEU A 53 0.29 -16.62 19.16
N TYR A 54 -0.08 -15.86 20.18
CA TYR A 54 -0.31 -14.43 20.05
C TYR A 54 0.12 -13.61 21.26
N ILE A 55 0.45 -12.35 21.00
CA ILE A 55 0.50 -11.27 21.98
C ILE A 55 -0.56 -10.25 21.58
N ASP A 56 -1.46 -9.94 22.51
CA ASP A 56 -2.48 -8.92 22.34
C ASP A 56 -2.14 -7.70 23.18
N VAL A 57 -1.82 -6.59 22.52
CA VAL A 57 -1.74 -5.28 23.17
C VAL A 57 -3.15 -4.86 23.56
N LEU A 58 -3.32 -4.52 24.83
CA LEU A 58 -4.62 -4.22 25.43
C LEU A 58 -5.13 -2.83 25.02
N PRO A 59 -6.46 -2.59 25.10
CA PRO A 59 -7.03 -1.30 24.75
C PRO A 59 -6.43 -0.18 25.61
N GLY A 60 -6.25 1.00 25.02
CA GLY A 60 -5.60 2.15 25.66
C GLY A 60 -4.07 2.19 25.51
N SER A 61 -3.44 1.09 25.07
CA SER A 61 -2.02 1.08 24.72
C SER A 61 -1.80 1.26 23.21
N ASP A 62 -0.78 2.02 22.83
CA ASP A 62 -0.38 2.17 21.42
C ASP A 62 0.49 0.96 20.99
N PRO A 63 0.03 0.13 20.02
CA PRO A 63 0.82 -1.00 19.52
C PRO A 63 2.10 -0.55 18.80
N ASP A 64 2.19 0.71 18.38
CA ASP A 64 3.34 1.23 17.68
C ASP A 64 4.56 1.43 18.57
N PHE A 65 4.46 1.35 19.90
CA PHE A 65 5.64 1.24 20.76
C PHE A 65 6.46 -0.05 20.50
N ILE A 66 5.79 -1.12 20.04
CA ILE A 66 6.44 -2.40 19.70
C ILE A 66 6.90 -2.35 18.24
N ASP A 67 8.21 -2.47 17.97
CA ASP A 67 8.78 -2.60 16.61
C ASP A 67 8.40 -3.95 16.00
N ARG A 68 8.61 -5.03 16.77
CA ARG A 68 8.29 -6.39 16.32
C ARG A 68 8.19 -7.37 17.48
N VAL A 69 7.52 -8.48 17.19
CA VAL A 69 7.47 -9.66 18.05
C VAL A 69 8.07 -10.85 17.30
N THR A 70 9.02 -11.54 17.91
CA THR A 70 9.64 -12.75 17.37
C THR A 70 9.22 -13.96 18.22
N PHE A 71 8.71 -14.99 17.57
CA PHE A 71 8.33 -16.28 18.16
C PHE A 71 9.37 -17.33 17.72
N GLU A 72 10.20 -17.77 18.65
CA GLU A 72 11.28 -18.73 18.41
C GLU A 72 10.94 -20.09 19.00
N MET A 73 10.53 -21.02 18.14
CA MET A 73 10.24 -22.40 18.48
C MET A 73 11.54 -23.08 18.93
N GLN A 74 11.55 -23.63 20.14
CA GLN A 74 12.73 -24.32 20.69
C GLN A 74 12.82 -25.78 20.23
N ASP A 75 11.84 -26.25 19.47
CA ASP A 75 11.82 -27.58 18.89
C ASP A 75 12.57 -27.61 17.54
N LYS A 76 13.52 -28.55 17.43
CA LYS A 76 14.35 -28.78 16.24
C LYS A 76 13.59 -29.40 15.07
N SER A 77 12.36 -29.89 15.29
CA SER A 77 11.49 -30.44 14.24
C SER A 77 11.01 -29.38 13.24
N PHE A 78 11.12 -28.09 13.58
CA PHE A 78 10.72 -27.00 12.69
C PHE A 78 11.81 -26.69 11.66
N VAL A 79 11.46 -26.77 10.37
CA VAL A 79 12.30 -26.29 9.26
C VAL A 79 12.67 -24.80 9.44
N LYS A 80 11.73 -24.01 9.98
CA LYS A 80 11.95 -22.61 10.36
C LYS A 80 11.52 -22.44 11.81
N SER A 81 12.49 -22.23 12.70
CA SER A 81 12.25 -22.06 14.14
C SER A 81 11.84 -20.64 14.52
N SER A 82 12.17 -19.61 13.73
CA SER A 82 11.92 -18.21 14.10
C SER A 82 10.92 -17.52 13.18
N PHE A 83 9.86 -16.96 13.77
CA PHE A 83 8.81 -16.21 13.07
C PHE A 83 8.73 -14.80 13.63
N THR A 84 8.79 -13.78 12.77
CA THR A 84 8.74 -12.38 13.22
C THR A 84 7.52 -11.68 12.66
N CYS A 85 6.74 -11.04 13.53
CA CYS A 85 5.59 -10.21 13.19
C CYS A 85 5.94 -8.73 13.41
N HIS A 86 5.89 -7.94 12.33
CA HIS A 86 6.18 -6.50 12.35
C HIS A 86 4.93 -5.63 12.34
N SER A 87 3.77 -6.18 12.01
CA SER A 87 2.52 -5.45 11.88
C SER A 87 1.42 -6.22 12.60
N PRO A 88 0.94 -5.71 13.75
CA PRO A 88 -0.19 -6.32 14.42
C PRO A 88 -1.47 -6.11 13.60
N ILE A 89 -2.49 -6.91 13.91
CA ILE A 89 -3.84 -6.78 13.34
C ILE A 89 -4.82 -6.36 14.43
N ARG A 90 -5.78 -5.51 14.08
CA ARG A 90 -6.83 -5.11 15.01
C ARG A 90 -7.82 -6.24 15.24
N ILE A 91 -8.11 -6.56 16.51
CA ILE A 91 -9.14 -7.52 16.91
C ILE A 91 -10.16 -6.85 17.84
N ARG A 92 -11.41 -7.32 17.83
CA ARG A 92 -12.49 -6.76 18.66
C ARG A 92 -12.37 -7.24 20.11
N SER A 93 -12.47 -6.34 21.09
CA SER A 93 -12.39 -6.63 22.54
C SER A 93 -13.30 -7.74 23.03
N ASN A 94 -14.52 -7.81 22.48
CA ASN A 94 -15.60 -8.60 23.07
C ASN A 94 -15.43 -10.11 22.81
N VAL A 95 -14.38 -10.52 22.09
CA VAL A 95 -14.08 -11.92 21.86
C VAL A 95 -12.80 -12.24 22.61
N GLY A 96 -12.95 -12.88 23.78
CA GLY A 96 -11.80 -13.43 24.50
C GLY A 96 -10.91 -14.22 23.55
N SER A 97 -9.60 -14.05 23.66
CA SER A 97 -8.67 -14.41 22.59
C SER A 97 -8.58 -15.92 22.35
N ALA A 98 -8.79 -16.73 23.40
CA ALA A 98 -9.01 -18.17 23.32
C ALA A 98 -10.41 -18.55 22.79
N TYR A 99 -11.41 -17.70 23.00
CA TYR A 99 -12.80 -17.92 22.57
C TYR A 99 -13.02 -17.76 21.06
N LEU A 100 -12.11 -17.06 20.37
CA LEU A 100 -12.06 -17.01 18.89
C LEU A 100 -11.90 -18.41 18.29
N GLY A 101 -11.19 -19.34 18.96
CA GLY A 101 -11.11 -20.74 18.52
C GLY A 101 -12.45 -21.47 18.56
N LYS A 102 -13.33 -21.13 19.51
CA LYS A 102 -14.63 -21.79 19.72
C LYS A 102 -15.75 -21.23 18.83
N ILE A 103 -15.81 -19.92 18.61
CA ILE A 103 -16.92 -19.29 17.86
C ILE A 103 -16.72 -19.38 16.36
N THR A 104 -15.46 -19.48 15.92
CA THR A 104 -15.17 -19.53 14.49
C THR A 104 -14.50 -20.84 14.13
N GLY A 105 -15.30 -21.78 13.62
CA GLY A 105 -14.83 -22.68 12.55
C GLY A 105 -14.27 -21.93 11.33
N ALA A 106 -14.28 -20.58 11.34
CA ALA A 106 -13.53 -19.76 10.42
C ALA A 106 -12.02 -19.92 10.65
N ARG A 107 -11.44 -20.76 9.78
CA ARG A 107 -10.02 -20.90 9.47
C ARG A 107 -9.31 -19.54 9.48
N ASN A 108 -8.59 -19.21 10.56
CA ASN A 108 -7.80 -17.98 10.66
C ASN A 108 -6.41 -18.21 10.00
N ASN A 109 -6.40 -18.35 8.67
CA ASN A 109 -5.25 -18.81 7.86
C ASN A 109 -4.19 -17.71 7.60
N ASN A 110 -4.03 -16.72 8.48
CA ASN A 110 -3.15 -15.58 8.23
C ASN A 110 -1.64 -15.91 8.19
N ASN A 111 -1.23 -17.15 8.47
CA ASN A 111 0.18 -17.55 8.57
C ASN A 111 0.57 -18.92 7.97
N SER A 112 -0.34 -19.70 7.36
CA SER A 112 0.01 -21.00 6.73
C SER A 112 0.15 -20.88 5.21
N GLN A 113 1.17 -21.55 4.66
CA GLN A 113 1.57 -21.55 3.25
C GLN A 113 0.82 -22.57 2.37
N GLU A 114 -0.33 -23.11 2.75
CA GLU A 114 -0.92 -24.26 2.03
C GLU A 114 -2.37 -24.09 1.54
N LYS A 115 -2.59 -24.75 0.39
CA LYS A 115 -3.72 -24.76 -0.55
C LYS A 115 -5.11 -24.66 0.11
N GLN A 116 -6.01 -23.90 -0.52
CA GLN A 116 -7.44 -24.12 -0.42
C GLN A 116 -8.05 -24.31 -1.80
N ILE A 117 -8.69 -25.46 -1.99
CA ILE A 117 -9.71 -25.74 -3.03
C ILE A 117 -11.07 -25.47 -2.37
N GLY A 118 -12.00 -24.94 -3.15
CA GLY A 118 -13.26 -24.34 -2.71
C GLY A 118 -14.10 -25.18 -1.75
N GLN A 119 -14.71 -24.49 -0.78
CA GLN A 119 -15.85 -24.97 -0.02
C GLN A 119 -16.90 -23.87 -0.02
N ASP A 120 -18.10 -24.20 -0.51
CA ASP A 120 -19.29 -23.39 -0.36
C ASP A 120 -19.76 -23.45 1.09
N THR A 121 -19.94 -22.29 1.72
CA THR A 121 -20.58 -22.18 3.03
C THR A 121 -22.05 -21.85 2.84
N GLU A 122 -22.93 -22.81 3.11
CA GLU A 122 -24.35 -22.54 3.35
C GLU A 122 -24.50 -21.79 4.68
N GLU A 123 -24.85 -20.51 4.61
CA GLU A 123 -25.21 -19.71 5.77
C GLU A 123 -26.65 -20.07 6.21
N LYS A 124 -26.79 -20.65 7.41
CA LYS A 124 -28.10 -20.73 8.09
C LYS A 124 -28.60 -19.31 8.41
N PRO A 125 -29.92 -19.07 8.33
CA PRO A 125 -30.50 -17.75 8.59
C PRO A 125 -30.25 -17.38 10.06
N LYS A 126 -29.53 -16.27 10.27
CA LYS A 126 -29.36 -15.63 11.58
C LYS A 126 -30.37 -14.52 11.73
N ASP A 127 -30.94 -14.44 12.93
CA ASP A 127 -31.83 -13.37 13.37
C ASP A 127 -31.21 -11.97 13.14
N ALA A 128 -32.10 -11.00 12.93
CA ALA A 128 -31.82 -9.66 12.43
C ALA A 128 -30.55 -9.01 13.01
N PRO A 129 -29.65 -8.48 12.16
CA PRO A 129 -28.45 -7.82 12.64
C PRO A 129 -28.81 -6.50 13.32
N SER A 130 -28.63 -6.47 14.65
CA SER A 130 -28.52 -5.23 15.41
C SER A 130 -27.52 -4.29 14.73
N MET A 131 -27.99 -3.10 14.33
CA MET A 131 -27.19 -2.00 13.78
C MET A 131 -26.29 -1.36 14.86
N SER A 132 -25.43 -2.16 15.50
CA SER A 132 -24.44 -1.65 16.43
C SER A 132 -23.19 -1.20 15.66
N SER A 133 -22.94 0.10 15.71
CA SER A 133 -21.66 0.75 15.39
C SER A 133 -20.47 -0.08 15.87
N ARG A 134 -19.42 -0.18 15.05
CA ARG A 134 -18.17 -0.83 15.46
C ARG A 134 -17.59 -0.08 16.69
N PRO A 135 -16.90 -0.78 17.60
CA PRO A 135 -16.38 -0.14 18.81
C PRO A 135 -15.43 1.00 18.45
N HIS A 136 -15.55 2.12 19.14
CA HIS A 136 -14.53 3.18 19.14
C HIS A 136 -13.14 2.57 19.40
N GLY A 137 -12.09 3.18 18.83
CA GLY A 137 -10.70 2.69 18.89
C GLY A 137 -10.21 2.32 20.29
N ASN A 138 -10.81 2.91 21.33
CA ASN A 138 -10.52 2.66 22.74
C ASN A 138 -10.89 1.25 23.25
N LEU A 139 -11.54 0.41 22.43
CA LEU A 139 -11.90 -0.96 22.79
C LEU A 139 -11.21 -2.02 21.92
N CYS A 140 -10.30 -1.65 21.01
CA CYS A 140 -9.62 -2.66 20.19
C CYS A 140 -8.37 -3.20 20.89
N ARG A 141 -8.13 -4.52 20.73
CA ARG A 141 -6.83 -5.12 21.02
C ARG A 141 -6.02 -5.21 19.72
N TRP A 142 -4.70 -5.18 19.82
CA TRP A 142 -3.81 -5.34 18.67
C TRP A 142 -2.98 -6.61 18.80
N ARG A 143 -3.14 -7.51 17.83
CA ARG A 143 -2.56 -8.85 17.88
C ARG A 143 -1.31 -8.98 17.04
N PHE A 144 -0.19 -9.35 17.67
CA PHE A 144 0.95 -9.97 17.00
C PHE A 144 0.79 -11.49 17.10
N SER A 145 0.89 -12.24 15.99
CA SER A 145 0.69 -13.70 16.06
C SER A 145 1.46 -14.51 15.02
N THR A 146 1.65 -15.79 15.35
CA THR A 146 2.09 -16.86 14.44
C THR A 146 1.14 -18.05 14.55
N ARG A 147 0.91 -18.80 13.46
CA ARG A 147 0.08 -20.02 13.46
C ARG A 147 0.89 -21.17 12.93
N GLN A 148 0.84 -22.32 13.59
CA GLN A 148 1.61 -23.50 13.27
C GLN A 148 0.74 -24.76 13.42
N GLN A 149 1.16 -25.83 12.73
CA GLN A 149 0.69 -27.18 12.99
C GLN A 149 1.85 -28.02 13.53
N THR A 150 1.63 -28.81 14.58
CA THR A 150 2.66 -29.61 15.26
C THR A 150 2.19 -31.02 15.62
N TYR A 151 3.10 -31.86 16.12
CA TYR A 151 2.79 -33.19 16.65
C TYR A 151 2.46 -33.21 18.14
N GLY A 152 2.69 -32.09 18.82
CA GLY A 152 2.49 -31.98 20.25
C GLY A 152 2.76 -30.56 20.74
N ALA A 153 2.87 -30.43 22.05
CA ALA A 153 3.19 -29.17 22.71
C ALA A 153 4.62 -28.75 22.36
N VAL A 154 4.81 -27.44 22.17
CA VAL A 154 6.10 -26.86 21.79
C VAL A 154 6.46 -25.76 22.78
N ASP A 155 7.71 -25.74 23.22
CA ASP A 155 8.26 -24.62 23.97
C ASP A 155 8.70 -23.51 23.01
N VAL A 156 8.29 -22.28 23.30
CA VAL A 156 8.52 -21.11 22.46
C VAL A 156 9.15 -20.01 23.30
N GLN A 157 10.22 -19.42 22.79
CA GLN A 157 10.79 -18.19 23.33
C GLN A 157 10.24 -17.00 22.55
N ILE A 158 9.51 -16.13 23.24
CA ILE A 158 8.86 -14.96 22.65
C ILE A 158 9.69 -13.73 22.99
N SER A 159 10.09 -12.97 21.98
CA SER A 159 10.84 -11.73 22.14
C SER A 159 10.05 -10.53 21.61
N ILE A 160 9.70 -9.60 22.50
CA ILE A 160 9.13 -8.30 22.16
C ILE A 160 10.27 -7.30 22.06
N ARG A 161 10.37 -6.59 20.94
CA ARG A 161 11.32 -5.50 20.76
C ARG A 161 10.57 -4.20 20.55
N GLY A 162 10.85 -3.21 21.39
CA GLY A 162 10.29 -1.86 21.26
C GLY A 162 11.07 -0.99 20.27
N ARG A 163 10.49 0.15 19.89
CA ARG A 163 11.08 1.09 18.91
C ARG A 163 12.33 1.81 19.41
N GLY A 164 12.48 2.00 20.71
CA GLY A 164 13.73 2.49 21.32
C GLY A 164 14.80 1.39 21.43
N GLY A 165 14.42 0.13 21.15
CA GLY A 165 15.31 -1.02 21.13
C GLY A 165 15.33 -1.80 22.44
N SER A 166 14.49 -1.45 23.41
CA SER A 166 14.26 -2.31 24.59
C SER A 166 13.75 -3.68 24.15
N LYS A 167 14.12 -4.73 24.89
CA LYS A 167 13.77 -6.12 24.60
C LYS A 167 13.21 -6.79 25.85
N LEU A 168 12.11 -7.49 25.69
CA LEU A 168 11.53 -8.40 26.70
C LEU A 168 11.47 -9.80 26.10
N THR A 169 11.90 -10.80 26.86
CA THR A 169 11.87 -12.20 26.44
C THR A 169 11.08 -13.05 27.44
N ILE A 170 10.15 -13.85 26.93
CA ILE A 170 9.16 -14.59 27.71
C ILE A 170 9.16 -16.05 27.21
N PRO A 171 9.46 -17.04 28.06
CA PRO A 171 9.24 -18.45 27.71
C PRO A 171 7.74 -18.77 27.77
N TYR A 172 7.24 -19.54 26.81
CA TYR A 172 5.85 -19.96 26.76
C TYR A 172 5.74 -21.38 26.20
N ARG A 173 5.02 -22.26 26.89
CA ARG A 173 4.71 -23.61 26.40
C ARG A 173 3.31 -23.61 25.79
N ILE A 174 3.21 -24.06 24.54
CA ILE A 174 1.91 -24.18 23.86
C ILE A 174 1.00 -25.13 24.65
N VAL A 175 -0.20 -24.65 24.98
CA VAL A 175 -1.22 -25.42 25.70
C VAL A 175 -2.17 -26.06 24.69
N LEU A 176 -2.28 -27.39 24.72
CA LEU A 176 -3.10 -28.19 23.81
C LEU A 176 -4.48 -28.52 24.41
N ASN A 177 -5.13 -27.52 25.00
CA ASN A 177 -6.50 -27.63 25.50
C ASN A 177 -7.45 -26.97 24.50
N GLU A 178 -8.62 -27.57 24.26
CA GLU A 178 -9.58 -27.07 23.26
C GLU A 178 -9.93 -25.59 23.48
N GLY A 179 -9.71 -24.75 22.46
CA GLY A 179 -9.82 -23.28 22.54
C GLY A 179 -8.54 -22.56 22.97
N GLY A 180 -7.57 -23.27 23.56
CA GLY A 180 -6.25 -22.77 23.94
C GLY A 180 -6.17 -22.20 25.35
N ASN A 181 -5.29 -21.21 25.55
CA ASN A 181 -4.99 -20.59 26.84
C ASN A 181 -4.66 -19.09 26.68
N GLU A 182 -5.01 -18.28 27.66
CA GLU A 182 -4.60 -16.88 27.80
C GLU A 182 -3.96 -16.71 29.18
N SER A 183 -2.77 -16.11 29.23
CA SER A 183 -1.98 -15.97 30.46
C SER A 183 -2.59 -14.87 31.34
N TYR A 184 -2.66 -15.14 32.64
CA TYR A 184 -3.01 -14.18 33.68
C TYR A 184 -1.93 -14.20 34.77
N PRO A 185 -1.55 -13.04 35.36
CA PRO A 185 -2.08 -11.69 35.11
C PRO A 185 -1.60 -11.07 33.78
N THR A 186 -2.12 -9.88 33.45
CA THR A 186 -1.62 -9.05 32.34
C THR A 186 -0.14 -8.71 32.54
N MET A 187 0.58 -8.55 31.44
CA MET A 187 2.00 -8.24 31.43
C MET A 187 2.24 -6.80 30.93
N VAL A 188 3.36 -6.21 31.32
CA VAL A 188 3.74 -4.85 30.91
C VAL A 188 5.08 -4.88 30.21
N PHE A 189 5.14 -4.30 29.01
CA PHE A 189 6.38 -4.00 28.31
C PHE A 189 6.74 -2.54 28.53
N VAL A 190 7.95 -2.24 28.99
CA VAL A 190 8.42 -0.87 29.23
C VAL A 190 9.54 -0.54 28.25
N GLU A 191 9.34 0.51 27.47
CA GLU A 191 10.35 1.06 26.58
C GLU A 191 11.20 2.08 27.35
N LYS A 192 12.46 1.70 27.60
CA LYS A 192 13.40 2.49 28.39
C LYS A 192 14.10 3.60 27.60
N ARG A 193 13.98 3.59 26.27
CA ARG A 193 14.70 4.51 25.38
C ARG A 193 13.73 5.28 24.49
N PRO A 194 14.08 6.50 24.05
CA PRO A 194 13.22 7.25 23.13
C PRO A 194 12.87 6.45 21.87
N ASN A 195 11.63 6.56 21.42
CA ASN A 195 11.16 5.88 20.22
C ASN A 195 11.88 6.38 18.97
N HIS A 196 12.45 5.46 18.18
CA HIS A 196 12.91 5.78 16.83
C HIS A 196 11.75 5.76 15.83
N ALA A 197 11.80 6.55 14.75
CA ALA A 197 10.85 6.45 13.65
C ALA A 197 10.78 5.01 13.11
N LEU A 198 9.56 4.54 12.78
CA LEU A 198 9.40 3.25 12.13
C LEU A 198 10.14 3.24 10.79
N LYS A 199 10.87 2.17 10.53
CA LYS A 199 11.58 1.99 9.26
C LYS A 199 10.76 1.09 8.35
N PRO A 200 10.67 1.37 7.05
CA PRO A 200 10.07 0.45 6.09
C PRO A 200 10.71 -0.93 6.20
N MET A 201 9.91 -1.96 6.02
CA MET A 201 10.38 -3.33 6.02
C MET A 201 11.49 -3.52 4.97
N LYS A 202 12.39 -4.46 5.23
CA LYS A 202 13.46 -4.80 4.28
C LYS A 202 12.83 -5.14 2.92
N MET A 203 13.34 -4.52 1.86
CA MET A 203 12.84 -4.75 0.51
C MET A 203 12.97 -6.23 0.16
N MET A 204 11.87 -6.78 -0.34
CA MET A 204 11.79 -8.19 -0.68
C MET A 204 12.55 -8.44 -1.96
N ASN A 205 13.12 -9.64 -2.12
CA ASN A 205 13.84 -10.01 -3.32
C ASN A 205 12.88 -10.34 -4.48
N VAL A 206 12.14 -9.33 -4.92
CA VAL A 206 11.21 -9.37 -6.05
C VAL A 206 11.86 -8.62 -7.19
N LYS A 207 11.71 -9.14 -8.42
CA LYS A 207 12.16 -8.47 -9.63
C LYS A 207 11.13 -7.45 -10.08
N TYR A 208 11.59 -6.28 -10.49
CA TYR A 208 10.72 -5.22 -10.98
C TYR A 208 11.40 -4.35 -12.03
N ILE A 209 10.59 -3.69 -12.84
CA ILE A 209 11.00 -2.66 -13.79
C ILE A 209 10.31 -1.35 -13.39
N LEU A 210 11.04 -0.25 -13.47
CA LEU A 210 10.56 1.10 -13.26
C LEU A 210 10.45 1.82 -14.61
N GLU A 211 9.38 2.55 -14.83
CA GLU A 211 9.31 3.56 -15.89
C GLU A 211 8.84 4.89 -15.28
N MET A 212 9.58 5.95 -15.55
CA MET A 212 9.29 7.30 -15.07
C MET A 212 9.17 8.23 -16.27
N LYS A 213 8.14 9.06 -16.28
CA LYS A 213 7.92 10.10 -17.29
C LYS A 213 7.98 11.48 -16.63
N PHE A 214 8.68 12.40 -17.24
CA PHE A 214 8.81 13.79 -16.76
C PHE A 214 8.49 14.73 -17.91
N GLY A 215 7.72 15.79 -17.63
CA GLY A 215 7.58 16.89 -18.58
C GLY A 215 8.89 17.66 -18.69
N LEU A 216 9.20 18.19 -19.86
CA LEU A 216 10.34 19.06 -20.10
C LEU A 216 9.89 20.51 -20.31
N ASP A 217 10.68 21.46 -19.82
CA ASP A 217 10.42 22.88 -20.03
C ASP A 217 10.62 23.25 -21.51
N GLN A 218 9.69 24.02 -22.07
CA GLN A 218 9.63 24.34 -23.51
C GLN A 218 10.77 25.22 -24.02
N GLY A 219 11.53 25.85 -23.11
CA GLY A 219 12.63 26.76 -23.46
C GLY A 219 13.94 26.06 -23.81
N ILE A 220 14.02 24.73 -23.72
CA ILE A 220 15.27 23.99 -23.90
C ILE A 220 15.13 23.03 -25.08
N SER A 221 16.13 23.00 -25.97
CA SER A 221 16.20 22.03 -27.06
C SER A 221 16.05 20.60 -26.52
N THR A 222 15.07 19.85 -27.02
CA THR A 222 14.66 18.54 -26.49
C THR A 222 15.75 17.48 -26.59
N SER A 223 16.42 17.43 -27.74
CA SER A 223 17.54 16.51 -27.98
C SER A 223 18.70 16.82 -27.04
N SER A 224 19.08 18.10 -26.90
CA SER A 224 20.10 18.51 -25.93
C SER A 224 19.71 18.17 -24.49
N THR A 225 18.44 18.37 -24.13
CA THR A 225 17.89 18.05 -22.80
C THR A 225 17.99 16.56 -22.48
N LEU A 226 17.70 15.68 -23.44
CA LEU A 226 17.80 14.24 -23.28
C LEU A 226 19.24 13.81 -22.95
N TYR A 227 20.21 14.25 -23.76
CA TYR A 227 21.63 13.91 -23.56
C TYR A 227 22.20 14.52 -22.29
N GLU A 228 21.90 15.78 -21.99
CA GLU A 228 22.37 16.42 -20.75
C GLU A 228 21.77 15.78 -19.51
N SER A 229 20.50 15.34 -19.57
CA SER A 229 19.88 14.57 -18.48
C SER A 229 20.59 13.24 -18.25
N ALA A 230 20.82 12.47 -19.32
CA ALA A 230 21.55 11.21 -19.24
C ALA A 230 22.99 11.39 -18.73
N LYS A 231 23.71 12.39 -19.24
CA LYS A 231 25.07 12.73 -18.81
C LYS A 231 25.12 13.18 -17.36
N SER A 232 24.18 14.02 -16.91
CA SER A 232 24.04 14.42 -15.50
C SER A 232 23.88 13.20 -14.60
N VAL A 233 22.92 12.34 -14.93
CA VAL A 233 22.64 11.12 -14.15
C VAL A 233 23.86 10.20 -14.14
N PHE A 234 24.48 9.94 -15.28
CA PHE A 234 25.68 9.11 -15.37
C PHE A 234 26.84 9.69 -14.55
N SER A 235 27.07 11.00 -14.64
CA SER A 235 28.19 11.67 -13.96
C SER A 235 28.14 11.48 -12.43
N ARG A 236 26.95 11.47 -11.85
CA ARG A 236 26.68 11.31 -10.40
C ARG A 236 26.57 9.85 -9.99
N SER A 237 25.78 9.06 -10.72
CA SER A 237 25.43 7.68 -10.33
C SER A 237 26.50 6.65 -10.72
N LYS A 238 27.26 6.92 -11.79
CA LYS A 238 28.11 5.97 -12.51
C LYS A 238 27.36 4.72 -13.00
N ILE A 239 26.04 4.77 -13.12
CA ILE A 239 25.20 3.69 -13.63
C ILE A 239 25.17 3.75 -15.16
N PRO A 240 25.35 2.63 -15.89
CA PRO A 240 25.27 2.63 -17.35
C PRO A 240 23.91 3.12 -17.85
N ILE A 241 23.93 4.05 -18.80
CA ILE A 241 22.75 4.66 -19.41
C ILE A 241 22.84 4.51 -20.92
N ARG A 242 21.73 4.11 -21.53
CA ARG A 242 21.49 4.12 -22.97
C ARG A 242 20.51 5.22 -23.30
N VAL A 243 20.89 6.12 -24.20
CA VAL A 243 20.01 7.16 -24.75
C VAL A 243 19.49 6.67 -26.09
N LEU A 244 18.17 6.68 -26.28
CA LEU A 244 17.51 6.33 -27.53
C LEU A 244 17.02 7.61 -28.20
N SER A 245 17.58 7.89 -29.38
CA SER A 245 17.16 9.02 -30.23
C SER A 245 15.95 8.66 -31.09
N GLU A 246 15.32 9.67 -31.67
CA GLU A 246 14.18 9.53 -32.59
C GLU A 246 14.50 8.67 -33.82
N ASP A 247 15.72 8.80 -34.35
CA ASP A 247 16.17 8.08 -35.55
C ASP A 247 16.47 6.60 -35.28
N GLY A 248 16.19 6.11 -34.06
CA GLY A 248 16.52 4.76 -33.62
C GLY A 248 18.00 4.55 -33.27
N ASN A 249 18.84 5.57 -33.42
CA ASN A 249 20.24 5.53 -32.98
C ASN A 249 20.31 5.53 -31.45
N SER A 250 21.25 4.78 -30.90
CA SER A 250 21.49 4.72 -29.46
C SER A 250 22.90 5.17 -29.10
N GLU A 251 23.01 6.04 -28.10
CA GLU A 251 24.29 6.40 -27.46
C GLU A 251 24.38 5.77 -26.08
N GLU A 252 25.58 5.33 -25.68
CA GLU A 252 25.80 4.61 -24.42
C GLU A 252 26.82 5.33 -23.54
N PHE A 253 26.42 5.65 -22.30
CA PHE A 253 27.28 6.21 -21.26
C PHE A 253 27.71 5.12 -20.28
N GLY A 254 29.02 5.03 -20.00
CA GLY A 254 29.55 4.14 -18.96
C GLY A 254 29.89 2.72 -19.37
N PHE A 255 29.85 2.40 -20.67
CA PHE A 255 30.25 1.10 -21.17
C PHE A 255 31.74 1.07 -21.51
N THR A 256 32.52 0.22 -20.83
CA THR A 256 33.88 -0.12 -21.26
C THR A 256 33.80 -1.09 -22.44
N LYS A 257 34.54 -0.85 -23.53
CA LYS A 257 34.58 -1.61 -24.81
C LYS A 257 34.72 -3.15 -24.73
N LYS A 258 34.84 -3.75 -23.54
CA LYS A 258 35.06 -5.19 -23.31
C LYS A 258 33.97 -5.91 -22.50
N LYS A 259 32.83 -5.28 -22.15
CA LYS A 259 31.74 -5.99 -21.47
C LYS A 259 30.70 -6.51 -22.45
N SER A 260 30.24 -7.74 -22.20
CA SER A 260 29.30 -8.47 -23.05
C SER A 260 27.99 -7.71 -23.26
N ALA A 261 27.32 -8.00 -24.38
CA ALA A 261 26.03 -7.46 -24.80
C ALA A 261 24.86 -7.65 -23.80
N ALA A 262 25.11 -8.23 -22.62
CA ALA A 262 24.13 -8.51 -21.59
C ALA A 262 24.11 -7.49 -20.42
N SER A 263 24.95 -6.45 -20.44
CA SER A 263 24.88 -5.39 -19.44
C SER A 263 23.65 -4.51 -19.71
N THR A 264 22.55 -4.80 -19.01
CA THR A 264 21.30 -4.06 -19.10
C THR A 264 21.46 -2.65 -18.52
N ALA A 265 21.52 -1.63 -19.37
CA ALA A 265 21.54 -0.22 -18.96
C ALA A 265 20.14 0.34 -18.70
N TRP A 266 20.09 1.44 -17.95
CA TRP A 266 18.90 2.29 -17.91
C TRP A 266 18.70 2.96 -19.26
N SER A 267 17.45 3.08 -19.71
CA SER A 267 17.11 3.67 -21.00
C SER A 267 16.48 5.05 -20.82
N PHE A 268 16.96 6.03 -21.59
CA PHE A 268 16.42 7.39 -21.64
C PHE A 268 15.91 7.63 -23.05
N LYS A 269 14.68 8.11 -23.21
CA LYS A 269 14.08 8.40 -24.51
C LYS A 269 13.13 9.59 -24.42
N LEU A 270 12.90 10.26 -25.53
CA LEU A 270 11.78 11.19 -25.67
C LEU A 270 10.54 10.40 -26.07
N ASP A 271 9.42 10.65 -25.37
CA ASP A 271 8.15 9.98 -25.61
C ASP A 271 7.17 10.95 -26.29
N TYR A 272 6.91 10.69 -27.57
CA TYR A 272 6.00 11.49 -28.39
C TYR A 272 4.57 10.91 -28.41
N SER A 273 4.35 9.73 -27.85
CA SER A 273 3.05 9.02 -27.91
C SER A 273 1.94 9.71 -27.12
N SER A 274 2.29 10.63 -26.22
CA SER A 274 1.33 11.45 -25.48
C SER A 274 0.74 12.60 -26.31
N ARG A 275 1.29 12.93 -27.50
CA ARG A 275 0.81 14.04 -28.33
C ARG A 275 -0.59 13.79 -28.91
N ASP A 276 -0.89 12.57 -29.36
CA ASP A 276 -2.16 12.26 -30.06
C ASP A 276 -3.37 12.09 -29.13
N LYS A 277 -3.15 11.83 -27.83
CA LYS A 277 -4.24 11.62 -26.85
C LYS A 277 -4.61 12.89 -26.07
N ILE A 278 -3.76 13.92 -26.10
CA ILE A 278 -3.90 15.17 -25.34
C ILE A 278 -4.24 16.34 -26.31
N GLU A 279 -4.72 16.07 -27.51
CA GLU A 279 -5.12 17.15 -28.46
C GLU A 279 -6.27 18.04 -27.96
N GLN A 280 -6.95 17.69 -26.87
CA GLN A 280 -8.08 18.47 -26.35
C GLN A 280 -7.78 19.40 -25.16
N LEU A 281 -6.60 19.39 -24.53
CA LEU A 281 -6.38 20.20 -23.31
C LEU A 281 -5.07 20.99 -23.18
N SER A 282 -4.10 20.86 -24.07
CA SER A 282 -3.07 21.88 -24.37
C SER A 282 -1.98 21.22 -25.22
N ARG A 283 -1.51 21.91 -26.28
CA ARG A 283 -0.10 21.78 -26.68
C ARG A 283 0.69 22.05 -25.42
N GLU A 284 1.72 21.30 -25.07
CA GLU A 284 2.91 21.76 -24.34
C GLU A 284 3.59 20.62 -23.55
N HIS A 285 4.91 20.54 -23.68
CA HIS A 285 5.86 19.62 -23.03
C HIS A 285 6.20 18.33 -23.79
N ASP A 286 7.45 18.28 -24.26
CA ASP A 286 8.11 17.02 -24.58
C ASP A 286 8.30 16.19 -23.31
N VAL A 287 8.19 14.87 -23.44
CA VAL A 287 8.20 13.97 -22.29
C VAL A 287 9.49 13.17 -22.29
N LEU A 288 10.28 13.29 -21.22
CA LEU A 288 11.41 12.42 -20.97
C LEU A 288 10.92 11.13 -20.28
N SER A 289 11.08 9.99 -20.96
CA SER A 289 10.82 8.66 -20.40
C SER A 289 12.13 7.99 -20.00
N ILE A 290 12.19 7.51 -18.77
CA ILE A 290 13.32 6.84 -18.15
C ILE A 290 12.87 5.45 -17.71
N SER A 291 13.47 4.40 -18.28
CA SER A 291 13.12 3.01 -17.97
C SER A 291 14.31 2.27 -17.37
N SER A 292 14.06 1.51 -16.31
CA SER A 292 15.09 0.70 -15.66
C SER A 292 15.34 -0.62 -16.41
N PRO A 293 16.51 -1.24 -16.19
CA PRO A 293 16.66 -2.67 -16.41
C PRO A 293 15.84 -3.47 -15.39
N ASN A 294 15.95 -4.80 -15.40
CA ASN A 294 15.37 -5.64 -14.36
C ASN A 294 16.08 -5.42 -13.03
N LEU A 295 15.42 -4.72 -12.11
CA LEU A 295 15.91 -4.42 -10.77
C LEU A 295 15.43 -5.49 -9.78
N SER A 296 16.11 -5.62 -8.64
CA SER A 296 15.66 -6.54 -7.58
C SER A 296 16.06 -6.08 -6.18
N GLY A 297 15.16 -6.32 -5.23
CA GLY A 297 15.45 -6.15 -3.81
C GLY A 297 15.94 -4.75 -3.42
N GLY A 298 16.72 -4.69 -2.33
CA GLY A 298 17.32 -3.45 -1.85
C GLY A 298 18.40 -2.88 -2.76
N HIS A 299 19.06 -3.72 -3.57
CA HIS A 299 20.05 -3.27 -4.55
C HIS A 299 19.40 -2.41 -5.63
N GLY A 300 18.29 -2.89 -6.19
CA GLY A 300 17.50 -2.13 -7.17
C GLY A 300 17.00 -0.80 -6.62
N LEU A 301 16.58 -0.74 -5.34
CA LEU A 301 16.14 0.52 -4.74
C LEU A 301 17.29 1.53 -4.63
N ASN A 302 18.49 1.04 -4.34
CA ASN A 302 19.69 1.87 -4.30
C ASN A 302 20.11 2.37 -5.69
N GLU A 303 19.85 1.60 -6.75
CA GLU A 303 20.00 2.10 -8.12
C GLU A 303 18.99 3.20 -8.43
N CYS A 304 17.70 2.99 -8.14
CA CYS A 304 16.66 4.02 -8.30
C CYS A 304 17.04 5.32 -7.57
N TYR A 305 17.53 5.21 -6.33
CA TYR A 305 18.02 6.34 -5.56
C TYR A 305 19.05 7.17 -6.35
N LYS A 306 20.06 6.50 -6.92
CA LYS A 306 21.16 7.15 -7.64
C LYS A 306 20.70 7.78 -8.94
N ILE A 307 19.74 7.16 -9.64
CA ILE A 307 19.13 7.73 -10.84
C ILE A 307 18.39 9.03 -10.49
N ILE A 308 17.54 8.99 -9.45
CA ILE A 308 16.75 10.14 -9.01
C ILE A 308 17.64 11.29 -8.54
N GLU A 309 18.68 11.01 -7.75
CA GLU A 309 19.66 12.00 -7.29
C GLU A 309 20.46 12.63 -8.45
N GLY A 310 20.54 11.91 -9.58
CA GLY A 310 21.17 12.36 -10.80
C GLY A 310 20.29 13.26 -11.68
N LEU A 311 18.98 13.27 -11.46
CA LEU A 311 18.02 13.96 -12.32
C LEU A 311 18.24 15.48 -12.28
N PRO A 312 18.26 16.15 -13.44
CA PRO A 312 18.45 17.59 -13.49
C PRO A 312 17.19 18.35 -13.06
N TRP A 313 17.35 19.64 -12.76
CA TRP A 313 16.28 20.49 -12.22
C TRP A 313 15.11 20.71 -13.20
N HIS A 314 15.36 20.71 -14.51
CA HIS A 314 14.37 20.93 -15.57
C HIS A 314 13.42 19.74 -15.86
N CYS A 315 13.62 18.58 -15.23
CA CYS A 315 12.64 17.49 -15.29
C CYS A 315 11.41 17.84 -14.43
N ASN A 316 10.30 18.24 -15.04
CA ASN A 316 9.12 18.69 -14.32
C ASN A 316 8.22 17.50 -13.92
N VAL A 317 7.85 17.43 -12.65
CA VAL A 317 6.96 16.41 -12.08
C VAL A 317 5.49 16.83 -12.06
N SER A 318 5.22 18.14 -12.07
CA SER A 318 3.89 18.74 -11.94
C SER A 318 3.10 18.78 -13.26
N SER A 319 3.65 18.22 -14.33
CA SER A 319 2.96 18.10 -15.60
C SER A 319 1.95 16.95 -15.57
N LEU A 320 0.82 17.10 -16.28
CA LEU A 320 -0.21 16.05 -16.44
C LEU A 320 0.35 14.76 -17.07
N VAL A 321 1.51 14.83 -17.74
CA VAL A 321 2.22 13.68 -18.33
C VAL A 321 3.14 12.95 -17.34
N GLY A 322 3.35 13.50 -16.14
CA GLY A 322 4.26 12.94 -15.14
C GLY A 322 3.74 11.63 -14.56
N SER A 323 4.37 10.50 -14.88
CA SER A 323 3.97 9.19 -14.36
C SER A 323 5.13 8.35 -13.83
N LEU A 324 4.82 7.52 -12.83
CA LEU A 324 5.70 6.52 -12.24
C LEU A 324 5.02 5.17 -12.31
N HIS A 325 5.49 4.31 -13.21
CA HIS A 325 4.98 2.97 -13.39
C HIS A 325 5.93 1.95 -12.76
N VAL A 326 5.37 1.01 -12.01
CA VAL A 326 6.13 -0.09 -11.40
C VAL A 326 5.59 -1.40 -11.93
N ARG A 327 6.43 -2.15 -12.67
CA ARG A 327 6.12 -3.49 -13.17
C ARG A 327 6.74 -4.52 -12.25
N ILE A 328 5.91 -5.40 -11.69
CA ILE A 328 6.36 -6.51 -10.83
C ILE A 328 6.35 -7.80 -11.64
N ASP A 329 7.47 -8.52 -11.69
CA ASP A 329 7.56 -9.83 -12.33
C ASP A 329 6.80 -10.87 -11.49
N VAL A 330 5.78 -11.48 -12.09
CA VAL A 330 4.97 -12.54 -11.48
C VAL A 330 5.02 -13.84 -12.27
N SER A 331 5.67 -13.86 -13.43
CA SER A 331 5.71 -14.95 -14.42
C SER A 331 5.96 -16.34 -13.82
N SER A 332 6.92 -16.43 -12.91
CA SER A 332 7.41 -17.68 -12.32
C SER A 332 6.96 -17.87 -10.87
N THR A 333 6.18 -16.93 -10.32
CA THR A 333 5.94 -16.86 -8.87
C THR A 333 4.49 -17.03 -8.46
N LEU A 334 3.53 -16.63 -9.30
CA LEU A 334 2.11 -16.62 -8.92
C LEU A 334 1.26 -17.58 -9.76
N SER A 335 0.41 -18.37 -9.10
CA SER A 335 -0.66 -19.15 -9.75
C SER A 335 -1.85 -18.25 -10.11
N ILE A 336 -2.75 -18.75 -10.97
CA ILE A 336 -3.97 -18.03 -11.32
C ILE A 336 -4.83 -17.68 -10.09
N GLU A 337 -4.94 -18.58 -9.11
CA GLU A 337 -5.68 -18.31 -7.88
C GLU A 337 -5.05 -17.17 -7.07
N GLN A 338 -3.71 -17.06 -7.09
CA GLN A 338 -3.01 -15.97 -6.43
C GLN A 338 -3.17 -14.64 -7.17
N LEU A 339 -3.17 -14.67 -8.50
CA LEU A 339 -3.47 -13.51 -9.35
C LEU A 339 -4.91 -13.00 -9.12
N VAL A 340 -5.88 -13.91 -9.01
CA VAL A 340 -7.28 -13.58 -8.68
C VAL A 340 -7.37 -12.87 -7.33
N LYS A 341 -6.69 -13.38 -6.28
CA LYS A 341 -6.67 -12.73 -4.95
C LYS A 341 -6.06 -11.33 -4.99
N LEU A 342 -5.01 -11.14 -5.79
CA LEU A 342 -4.38 -9.84 -6.00
C LEU A 342 -5.37 -8.87 -6.64
N CYS A 343 -6.03 -9.27 -7.72
CA CYS A 343 -7.02 -8.44 -8.39
C CYS A 343 -8.20 -8.09 -7.48
N MET A 344 -8.71 -9.06 -6.72
CA MET A 344 -9.77 -8.81 -5.73
C MET A 344 -9.35 -7.79 -4.66
N ASN A 345 -8.12 -7.89 -4.13
CA ASN A 345 -7.62 -6.91 -3.18
C ASN A 345 -7.48 -5.53 -3.84
N PHE A 346 -7.02 -5.46 -5.08
CA PHE A 346 -6.88 -4.19 -5.79
C PHE A 346 -8.24 -3.50 -5.96
N ILE A 347 -9.24 -4.22 -6.50
CA ILE A 347 -10.61 -3.70 -6.63
C ILE A 347 -11.22 -3.30 -5.30
N LYS A 348 -10.92 -4.06 -4.23
CA LYS A 348 -11.41 -3.79 -2.88
C LYS A 348 -10.86 -2.49 -2.30
N TYR A 349 -9.59 -2.19 -2.55
CA TYR A 349 -8.88 -1.08 -1.91
C TYR A 349 -8.56 0.08 -2.87
N GLU A 350 -9.06 0.07 -4.11
CA GLU A 350 -8.68 1.06 -5.13
C GLU A 350 -8.97 2.50 -4.68
N GLU A 351 -10.12 2.74 -4.03
CA GLU A 351 -10.48 4.07 -3.50
C GLU A 351 -9.51 4.50 -2.40
N SER A 352 -9.17 3.59 -1.48
CA SER A 352 -8.13 3.87 -0.49
C SER A 352 -6.77 4.17 -1.13
N ILE A 353 -6.40 3.48 -2.20
CA ILE A 353 -5.14 3.75 -2.92
C ILE A 353 -5.17 5.14 -3.56
N ASP A 354 -6.29 5.49 -4.19
CA ASP A 354 -6.50 6.80 -4.81
C ASP A 354 -6.45 7.94 -3.78
N SER A 355 -6.87 7.71 -2.54
CA SER A 355 -6.87 8.75 -1.50
C SER A 355 -5.49 9.39 -1.30
N PHE A 356 -4.40 8.62 -1.41
CA PHE A 356 -3.03 9.13 -1.29
C PHE A 356 -2.34 9.41 -2.65
N MET A 357 -3.12 9.48 -3.73
CA MET A 357 -2.70 9.97 -5.06
C MET A 357 -3.19 11.40 -5.28
N PRO A 358 -2.57 12.18 -6.18
CA PRO A 358 -3.11 13.48 -6.60
C PRO A 358 -4.47 13.34 -7.29
N SER A 359 -5.39 14.30 -7.10
CA SER A 359 -6.75 14.32 -7.69
C SER A 359 -6.82 14.00 -9.18
N HIS A 360 -5.87 14.48 -9.98
CA HIS A 360 -5.85 14.24 -11.44
C HIS A 360 -5.56 12.77 -11.81
N ARG A 361 -5.07 11.94 -10.87
CA ARG A 361 -4.81 10.50 -11.05
C ARG A 361 -5.85 9.60 -10.40
N ARG A 362 -6.79 10.16 -9.63
CA ARG A 362 -7.86 9.43 -8.96
C ARG A 362 -8.96 9.05 -9.94
N ASP A 363 -9.76 8.06 -9.56
CA ASP A 363 -10.96 7.67 -10.31
C ASP A 363 -10.66 7.36 -11.79
N ASP A 364 -11.38 7.97 -12.73
CA ASP A 364 -11.16 7.87 -14.18
C ASP A 364 -10.65 9.20 -14.77
N HIS A 365 -10.10 10.10 -13.95
CA HIS A 365 -9.67 11.43 -14.42
C HIS A 365 -8.45 11.37 -15.35
N CYS A 366 -7.62 10.33 -15.26
CA CYS A 366 -6.43 10.16 -16.09
C CYS A 366 -6.65 9.08 -17.16
N CYS A 367 -6.49 9.43 -18.43
CA CYS A 367 -6.60 8.49 -19.55
C CYS A 367 -5.50 7.41 -19.56
N ASP A 368 -4.35 7.67 -18.92
CA ASP A 368 -3.22 6.75 -18.82
C ASP A 368 -3.30 5.77 -17.65
N CYS A 369 -4.29 5.94 -16.75
CA CYS A 369 -4.57 5.02 -15.65
C CYS A 369 -6.04 5.08 -15.19
N ARG A 370 -6.95 4.53 -15.99
CA ARG A 370 -8.37 4.40 -15.64
C ARG A 370 -8.61 3.42 -14.49
N SER A 371 -9.70 3.62 -13.78
CA SER A 371 -10.15 2.79 -12.68
C SER A 371 -10.45 1.36 -13.13
N ASN A 372 -9.88 0.37 -12.45
CA ASN A 372 -10.29 -1.02 -12.67
C ASN A 372 -11.68 -1.25 -12.07
N LYS A 373 -11.95 -0.70 -10.88
CA LYS A 373 -13.22 -0.82 -10.12
C LYS A 373 -14.43 -0.31 -10.88
N ARG A 374 -14.31 0.77 -11.66
CA ARG A 374 -15.41 1.32 -12.47
C ARG A 374 -15.67 0.54 -13.76
N HIS A 375 -14.63 -0.08 -14.33
CA HIS A 375 -14.72 -0.76 -15.62
C HIS A 375 -14.98 -2.26 -15.51
N ILE A 376 -14.72 -2.89 -14.35
CA ILE A 376 -15.15 -4.26 -14.08
C ILE A 376 -16.67 -4.31 -13.89
N LYS A 377 -17.32 -5.33 -14.45
CA LYS A 377 -18.77 -5.56 -14.26
C LYS A 377 -19.10 -5.81 -12.78
N GLY A 378 -20.31 -5.43 -12.35
CA GLY A 378 -20.80 -5.61 -10.98
C GLY A 378 -20.95 -4.29 -10.23
N GLY A 379 -22.05 -4.15 -9.49
CA GLY A 379 -22.43 -2.93 -8.78
C GLY A 379 -21.71 -2.75 -7.44
N ASN A 380 -21.27 -3.85 -6.81
CA ASN A 380 -20.59 -3.83 -5.52
C ASN A 380 -19.35 -4.74 -5.47
N ASN A 381 -18.58 -4.66 -4.38
CA ASN A 381 -17.35 -5.43 -4.21
C ASN A 381 -17.59 -6.95 -4.18
N LYS A 382 -18.71 -7.42 -3.60
CA LYS A 382 -19.06 -8.85 -3.53
C LYS A 382 -19.28 -9.43 -4.94
N GLU A 383 -20.05 -8.74 -5.77
CA GLU A 383 -20.30 -9.14 -7.16
C GLU A 383 -19.02 -9.18 -7.99
N ARG A 384 -18.16 -8.15 -7.87
CA ARG A 384 -16.86 -8.10 -8.55
C ARG A 384 -15.94 -9.24 -8.13
N ASN A 385 -15.87 -9.53 -6.83
CA ASN A 385 -15.10 -10.68 -6.32
C ASN A 385 -15.65 -12.01 -6.86
N ASN A 386 -16.98 -12.18 -6.90
CA ASN A 386 -17.59 -13.37 -7.47
C ASN A 386 -17.23 -13.54 -8.95
N LEU A 387 -17.20 -12.46 -9.74
CA LEU A 387 -16.76 -12.52 -11.14
C LEU A 387 -15.29 -12.93 -11.26
N LEU A 388 -14.39 -12.28 -10.50
CA LEU A 388 -12.96 -12.61 -10.51
C LEU A 388 -12.67 -14.05 -10.08
N SER A 389 -13.44 -14.60 -9.13
CA SER A 389 -13.27 -15.99 -8.66
C SER A 389 -13.57 -17.05 -9.73
N LYS A 390 -14.31 -16.68 -10.77
CA LYS A 390 -14.67 -17.56 -11.88
C LYS A 390 -13.58 -17.65 -12.93
N CYS A 391 -12.67 -16.69 -13.03
CA CYS A 391 -11.54 -16.72 -13.96
C CYS A 391 -10.66 -17.96 -13.69
N LYS A 392 -10.47 -18.79 -14.72
CA LYS A 392 -9.63 -20.00 -14.69
C LYS A 392 -8.35 -19.85 -15.49
N THR A 393 -8.30 -18.86 -16.38
CA THR A 393 -7.11 -18.57 -17.20
C THR A 393 -6.62 -17.14 -16.96
N VAL A 394 -5.34 -16.89 -17.27
CA VAL A 394 -4.76 -15.53 -17.20
C VAL A 394 -5.48 -14.59 -18.17
N GLN A 395 -5.82 -15.06 -19.38
CA GLN A 395 -6.52 -14.25 -20.37
C GLN A 395 -7.90 -13.80 -19.88
N GLU A 396 -8.70 -14.71 -19.30
CA GLU A 396 -10.00 -14.36 -18.71
C GLU A 396 -9.87 -13.31 -17.61
N LEU A 397 -8.81 -13.39 -16.80
CA LEU A 397 -8.55 -12.42 -15.74
C LEU A 397 -8.16 -11.04 -16.32
N VAL A 398 -7.33 -11.02 -17.36
CA VAL A 398 -6.96 -9.81 -18.10
C VAL A 398 -8.20 -9.16 -18.72
N ASP A 399 -9.03 -9.93 -19.43
CA ASP A 399 -10.24 -9.42 -20.07
C ASP A 399 -11.26 -8.91 -19.03
N CYS A 400 -11.24 -9.46 -17.81
CA CYS A 400 -12.09 -9.00 -16.71
C CYS A 400 -11.59 -7.69 -16.07
N MET A 401 -10.28 -7.58 -15.84
CA MET A 401 -9.66 -6.43 -15.14
C MET A 401 -9.32 -5.26 -16.08
N ASN A 402 -9.06 -5.54 -17.35
CA ASN A 402 -8.65 -4.61 -18.39
C ASN A 402 -9.49 -4.83 -19.66
N PRO A 403 -10.81 -4.58 -19.61
CA PRO A 403 -11.75 -5.00 -20.67
C PRO A 403 -11.55 -4.30 -22.02
N SER A 404 -10.92 -3.11 -22.07
CA SER A 404 -10.55 -2.45 -23.32
C SER A 404 -9.04 -2.53 -23.55
N LYS A 405 -8.64 -3.03 -24.74
CA LYS A 405 -7.23 -3.09 -25.16
C LYS A 405 -6.64 -1.73 -25.51
N GLU A 406 -7.47 -0.74 -25.78
CA GLU A 406 -7.07 0.62 -26.17
C GLU A 406 -6.85 1.52 -24.94
N GLN A 407 -7.34 1.09 -23.78
CA GLN A 407 -7.26 1.83 -22.53
C GLN A 407 -6.16 1.31 -21.62
N CYS A 408 -5.61 2.22 -20.82
CA CYS A 408 -4.67 1.90 -19.77
C CYS A 408 -5.37 2.00 -18.42
N TYR A 409 -5.12 1.03 -17.54
CA TYR A 409 -5.76 0.94 -16.23
C TYR A 409 -4.74 1.07 -15.10
N LYS A 410 -5.19 1.44 -13.92
CA LYS A 410 -4.34 1.61 -12.73
C LYS A 410 -3.55 0.37 -12.36
N LEU A 411 -4.22 -0.78 -12.33
CA LEU A 411 -3.61 -2.09 -12.35
C LEU A 411 -3.72 -2.64 -13.78
N ASN A 412 -2.63 -2.57 -14.51
CA ASN A 412 -2.59 -3.01 -15.90
C ASN A 412 -1.99 -4.41 -16.00
N LEU A 413 -2.77 -5.35 -16.54
CA LEU A 413 -2.39 -6.73 -16.77
C LEU A 413 -2.09 -7.03 -18.26
N SER A 414 -2.08 -6.05 -19.16
CA SER A 414 -1.83 -6.27 -20.59
C SER A 414 -0.48 -6.95 -20.87
N CYS A 415 0.55 -6.67 -20.06
CA CYS A 415 1.86 -7.32 -20.18
C CYS A 415 1.95 -8.68 -19.46
N LEU A 416 0.88 -9.14 -18.81
CA LEU A 416 0.91 -10.35 -17.99
C LEU A 416 1.03 -11.62 -18.83
N VAL A 417 0.32 -11.68 -19.97
CA VAL A 417 0.32 -12.87 -20.84
C VAL A 417 1.64 -13.03 -21.57
N GLU A 418 2.17 -11.95 -22.12
CA GLU A 418 3.36 -11.98 -22.97
C GLU A 418 4.67 -11.93 -22.18
N LEU A 419 4.72 -11.10 -21.13
CA LEU A 419 5.94 -10.78 -20.41
C LEU A 419 5.90 -11.18 -18.93
N GLY A 420 4.72 -11.56 -18.42
CA GLY A 420 4.55 -11.98 -17.03
C GLY A 420 4.68 -10.87 -16.00
N TYR A 421 4.41 -9.61 -16.39
CA TYR A 421 4.43 -8.46 -15.48
C TYR A 421 3.02 -7.98 -15.14
N ILE A 422 2.87 -7.50 -13.90
CA ILE A 422 1.75 -6.65 -13.48
C ILE A 422 2.27 -5.23 -13.33
N GLU A 423 1.59 -4.25 -13.93
CA GLU A 423 2.00 -2.85 -13.92
C GLU A 423 1.08 -1.99 -13.05
N PHE A 424 1.65 -1.29 -12.06
CA PHE A 424 0.97 -0.27 -11.28
C PHE A 424 1.21 1.10 -11.91
N ARG A 425 0.14 1.82 -12.24
CA ARG A 425 0.18 3.07 -13.01
C ARG A 425 -0.48 4.26 -12.30
N GLN A 426 -0.77 4.17 -10.99
CA GLN A 426 -1.48 5.25 -10.27
C GLN A 426 -0.60 6.44 -9.90
N HIS A 427 0.69 6.22 -9.65
CA HIS A 427 1.55 7.22 -9.04
C HIS A 427 2.08 8.23 -10.05
N GLU A 428 2.03 9.53 -9.72
CA GLU A 428 2.68 10.59 -10.49
C GLU A 428 4.21 10.43 -10.48
N SER A 429 4.91 11.07 -11.40
CA SER A 429 6.37 11.08 -11.34
C SER A 429 6.87 11.84 -10.11
N SER A 430 8.07 11.52 -9.63
CA SER A 430 8.63 12.19 -8.46
C SER A 430 10.16 12.26 -8.50
N LYS A 431 10.69 13.39 -8.04
CA LYS A 431 12.11 13.58 -7.74
C LYS A 431 12.44 13.29 -6.28
N ASP A 432 11.43 13.04 -5.43
CA ASP A 432 11.67 12.59 -4.07
C ASP A 432 11.94 11.08 -4.06
N LYS A 433 13.19 10.74 -3.78
CA LYS A 433 13.66 9.37 -3.59
C LYS A 433 12.82 8.58 -2.58
N THR A 434 12.31 9.23 -1.53
CA THR A 434 11.54 8.55 -0.48
C THR A 434 10.20 8.10 -1.05
N THR A 435 9.50 8.99 -1.75
CA THR A 435 8.26 8.73 -2.47
C THR A 435 8.42 7.59 -3.49
N VAL A 436 9.44 7.66 -4.36
CA VAL A 436 9.66 6.60 -5.38
C VAL A 436 9.96 5.25 -4.74
N THR A 437 10.87 5.21 -3.76
CA THR A 437 11.24 3.95 -3.11
C THR A 437 10.10 3.38 -2.25
N ASN A 438 9.30 4.22 -1.60
CA ASN A 438 8.12 3.78 -0.85
C ASN A 438 7.02 3.24 -1.78
N TRP A 439 6.85 3.82 -2.98
CA TRP A 439 5.90 3.30 -3.97
C TRP A 439 6.32 1.92 -4.49
N ILE A 440 7.59 1.74 -4.82
CA ILE A 440 8.11 0.42 -5.24
C ILE A 440 7.91 -0.62 -4.12
N ARG A 441 8.16 -0.25 -2.86
CA ARG A 441 7.93 -1.11 -1.69
C ARG A 441 6.46 -1.45 -1.52
N TYR A 442 5.58 -0.47 -1.66
CA TYR A 442 4.14 -0.64 -1.62
C TYR A 442 3.69 -1.66 -2.67
N CYS A 443 4.05 -1.47 -3.95
CA CYS A 443 3.69 -2.38 -5.04
C CYS A 443 4.18 -3.82 -4.76
N ALA A 444 5.45 -3.96 -4.36
CA ALA A 444 6.00 -5.28 -4.04
C ALA A 444 5.31 -5.95 -2.85
N ALA A 445 5.04 -5.19 -1.77
CA ALA A 445 4.33 -5.66 -0.58
C ALA A 445 2.91 -6.09 -0.92
N PHE A 446 2.19 -5.27 -1.70
CA PHE A 446 0.84 -5.55 -2.17
C PHE A 446 0.78 -6.88 -2.93
N VAL A 447 1.57 -7.03 -4.00
CA VAL A 447 1.60 -8.25 -4.83
C VAL A 447 1.88 -9.48 -3.98
N LYS A 448 2.97 -9.46 -3.20
CA LYS A 448 3.40 -10.63 -2.43
C LYS A 448 2.39 -11.03 -1.36
N ASN A 449 1.88 -10.05 -0.60
CA ASN A 449 0.96 -10.36 0.48
C ASN A 449 -0.42 -10.74 -0.02
N SER A 450 -0.92 -10.13 -1.11
CA SER A 450 -2.18 -10.58 -1.73
C SER A 450 -2.09 -12.02 -2.22
N ALA A 451 -0.95 -12.43 -2.80
CA ALA A 451 -0.74 -13.79 -3.25
C ALA A 451 -0.61 -14.81 -2.10
N ARG A 452 0.03 -14.39 -1.00
CA ARG A 452 0.34 -15.26 0.14
C ARG A 452 -0.82 -15.40 1.13
N LEU A 453 -1.58 -14.33 1.34
CA LEU A 453 -2.61 -14.28 2.36
C LEU A 453 -3.94 -14.86 1.86
N ARG A 454 -4.90 -14.94 2.78
CA ARG A 454 -6.26 -15.41 2.46
C ARG A 454 -6.93 -14.51 1.43
N SER A 455 -7.89 -15.08 0.70
CA SER A 455 -8.74 -14.30 -0.20
C SER A 455 -9.44 -13.17 0.57
N PRO A 456 -9.56 -11.97 -0.02
CA PRO A 456 -10.20 -10.86 0.65
C PRO A 456 -11.68 -11.14 0.89
N LEU A 457 -12.15 -10.74 2.07
CA LEU A 457 -13.59 -10.60 2.34
C LEU A 457 -14.06 -9.24 1.82
N SER A 458 -15.31 -9.16 1.38
CA SER A 458 -15.93 -7.90 0.98
C SER A 458 -15.97 -6.89 2.12
N LEU A 459 -15.79 -5.62 1.79
CA LEU A 459 -16.02 -4.53 2.75
C LEU A 459 -17.51 -4.41 3.05
N LYS A 460 -17.83 -3.85 4.22
CA LYS A 460 -19.19 -3.42 4.52
C LYS A 460 -19.46 -2.11 3.78
N GLU A 461 -20.69 -1.89 3.34
CA GLU A 461 -21.09 -0.64 2.68
C GLU A 461 -20.88 0.60 3.55
N THR A 462 -20.90 0.43 4.88
CA THR A 462 -20.66 1.50 5.86
C THR A 462 -19.17 1.72 6.20
N THR A 463 -18.25 1.05 5.50
CA THR A 463 -16.80 1.21 5.77
C THR A 463 -16.36 2.56 5.22
N SER A 464 -15.83 3.43 6.09
CA SER A 464 -15.28 4.73 5.66
C SER A 464 -13.97 4.54 4.90
N ILE A 465 -13.57 5.55 4.11
CA ILE A 465 -12.29 5.55 3.39
C ILE A 465 -11.08 5.46 4.34
N GLU A 466 -11.20 6.06 5.52
CA GLU A 466 -10.18 5.99 6.58
C GLU A 466 -10.03 4.57 7.11
N GLU A 467 -11.15 3.89 7.37
CA GLU A 467 -11.13 2.49 7.80
C GLU A 467 -10.62 1.58 6.68
N GLU A 468 -10.99 1.84 5.42
CA GLU A 468 -10.48 1.10 4.26
C GLU A 468 -8.95 1.23 4.15
N PHE A 469 -8.42 2.44 4.35
CA PHE A 469 -6.97 2.72 4.39
C PHE A 469 -6.27 1.95 5.50
N ASP A 470 -6.79 1.97 6.72
CA ASP A 470 -6.24 1.18 7.81
C ASP A 470 -6.24 -0.33 7.45
N LEU A 471 -7.34 -0.83 6.91
CA LEU A 471 -7.47 -2.23 6.52
C LEU A 471 -6.49 -2.63 5.40
N LEU A 472 -6.23 -1.75 4.43
CA LEU A 472 -5.25 -1.96 3.37
C LEU A 472 -3.87 -2.22 3.96
N PHE A 473 -3.42 -1.36 4.88
CA PHE A 473 -2.10 -1.49 5.49
C PHE A 473 -2.01 -2.59 6.55
N GLU A 474 -3.09 -2.86 7.30
CA GLU A 474 -3.13 -3.92 8.31
C GLU A 474 -3.14 -5.33 7.68
N TYR A 475 -3.92 -5.53 6.61
CA TYR A 475 -4.18 -6.86 6.06
C TYR A 475 -3.47 -7.16 4.75
N VAL A 476 -3.13 -6.15 3.93
CA VAL A 476 -2.49 -6.36 2.63
C VAL A 476 -1.03 -5.89 2.66
N VAL A 477 -0.75 -4.62 2.87
CA VAL A 477 0.63 -4.11 2.78
C VAL A 477 1.49 -4.63 3.93
N LYS A 478 0.94 -4.66 5.15
CA LYS A 478 1.58 -5.12 6.40
C LYS A 478 2.89 -4.40 6.72
N ASP A 479 2.99 -3.13 6.38
CA ASP A 479 4.12 -2.26 6.68
C ASP A 479 3.62 -0.95 7.29
N ARG A 480 3.89 -0.78 8.59
CA ARG A 480 3.44 0.38 9.37
C ARG A 480 4.20 1.67 9.04
N ALA A 481 5.45 1.58 8.60
CA ALA A 481 6.19 2.76 8.18
C ALA A 481 5.62 3.30 6.87
N LEU A 482 5.27 2.40 5.93
CA LEU A 482 4.56 2.81 4.71
C LEU A 482 3.17 3.37 5.03
N ARG A 483 2.42 2.76 5.96
CA ARG A 483 1.12 3.28 6.41
C ARG A 483 1.23 4.73 6.88
N ASN A 484 2.20 5.02 7.76
CA ASN A 484 2.39 6.37 8.29
C ASN A 484 2.81 7.34 7.18
N PHE A 485 3.75 6.95 6.33
CA PHE A 485 4.17 7.77 5.18
C PHE A 485 2.99 8.12 4.24
N TYR A 486 2.16 7.14 3.88
CA TYR A 486 1.03 7.40 2.97
C TYR A 486 -0.12 8.13 3.62
N ARG A 487 -0.28 8.02 4.95
CA ARG A 487 -1.21 8.86 5.72
C ARG A 487 -0.77 10.32 5.67
N ASP A 488 0.48 10.59 6.01
CA ASP A 488 1.04 11.95 5.97
C ASP A 488 0.96 12.54 4.55
N ARG A 489 1.24 11.71 3.52
CA ARG A 489 1.12 12.11 2.12
C ARG A 489 -0.32 12.45 1.73
N ARG A 490 -1.30 11.61 2.11
CA ARG A 490 -2.72 11.87 1.85
C ARG A 490 -3.13 13.20 2.47
N ASP A 491 -2.84 13.38 3.76
CA ASP A 491 -3.24 14.57 4.51
C ASP A 491 -2.57 15.84 3.91
N SER A 492 -1.32 15.73 3.45
CA SER A 492 -0.63 16.81 2.72
C SER A 492 -1.27 17.14 1.38
N ILE A 493 -1.70 16.13 0.60
CA ILE A 493 -2.36 16.36 -0.70
C ILE A 493 -3.72 17.02 -0.47
N GLU A 494 -4.51 16.55 0.49
CA GLU A 494 -5.79 17.14 0.85
C GLU A 494 -5.66 18.59 1.34
N ALA A 495 -4.58 18.91 2.06
CA ALA A 495 -4.28 20.28 2.46
C ALA A 495 -3.96 21.17 1.24
N GLN A 496 -3.10 20.71 0.33
CA GLN A 496 -2.74 21.44 -0.89
C GLN A 496 -3.95 21.65 -1.82
N GLU A 497 -4.81 20.65 -1.96
CA GLU A 497 -6.02 20.73 -2.77
C GLU A 497 -7.01 21.76 -2.19
N ARG A 498 -7.18 21.79 -0.86
CA ARG A 498 -8.01 22.80 -0.19
C ARG A 498 -7.44 24.21 -0.36
N GLU A 499 -6.14 24.38 -0.19
CA GLU A 499 -5.47 25.67 -0.39
C GLU A 499 -5.65 26.17 -1.83
N ARG A 500 -5.48 25.28 -2.83
CA ARG A 500 -5.74 25.61 -4.23
C ARG A 500 -7.19 26.00 -4.49
N GLN A 501 -8.16 25.29 -3.92
CA GLN A 501 -9.58 25.62 -4.05
C GLN A 501 -9.91 26.98 -3.43
N MET A 502 -9.33 27.30 -2.26
CA MET A 502 -9.48 28.61 -1.62
C MET A 502 -8.86 29.72 -2.47
N ALA A 503 -7.68 29.50 -3.05
CA ALA A 503 -7.03 30.45 -3.95
C ALA A 503 -7.86 30.68 -5.23
N GLU A 504 -8.39 29.62 -5.84
CA GLU A 504 -9.26 29.71 -7.03
C GLU A 504 -10.60 30.41 -6.71
N ALA A 505 -11.14 30.24 -5.50
CA ALA A 505 -12.34 30.93 -5.04
C ALA A 505 -12.09 32.42 -4.79
N ALA A 506 -10.95 32.78 -4.17
CA ALA A 506 -10.59 34.17 -3.89
C ALA A 506 -10.36 35.00 -5.17
N VAL A 507 -9.86 34.37 -6.25
CA VAL A 507 -9.72 35.03 -7.56
C VAL A 507 -11.08 35.24 -8.25
N LYS A 508 -12.10 34.44 -7.90
CA LYS A 508 -13.44 34.50 -8.51
C LYS A 508 -14.41 35.44 -7.79
N GLU A 509 -14.08 35.98 -6.61
CA GLU A 509 -14.92 37.02 -6.00
C GLU A 509 -14.80 38.32 -6.81
N PRO A 510 -15.87 38.76 -7.50
CA PRO A 510 -15.85 39.99 -8.29
C PRO A 510 -15.84 41.19 -7.35
N SER A 511 -15.07 42.21 -7.73
CA SER A 511 -15.14 43.56 -7.16
C SER A 511 -16.45 44.28 -7.54
N ASP A 512 -17.60 43.69 -7.18
CA ASP A 512 -18.93 44.26 -7.41
C ASP A 512 -19.36 45.31 -6.35
N GLU A 513 -18.41 45.84 -5.58
CA GLU A 513 -18.60 47.04 -4.76
C GLU A 513 -17.92 48.27 -5.38
N MET A 514 -18.43 48.76 -6.51
CA MET A 514 -18.34 50.18 -6.86
C MET A 514 -19.31 50.57 -7.99
N SER A 515 -20.60 50.67 -7.65
CA SER A 515 -21.52 51.57 -8.36
C SER A 515 -22.54 52.18 -7.38
N ILE A 516 -22.04 53.01 -6.46
CA ILE A 516 -22.85 54.08 -5.87
C ILE A 516 -22.93 55.17 -6.92
N SER A 517 -23.99 55.18 -7.73
CA SER A 517 -24.40 56.37 -8.48
C SER A 517 -25.41 57.14 -7.64
N ASP A 518 -24.95 58.27 -7.09
CA ASP A 518 -25.80 59.39 -6.70
C ASP A 518 -26.67 59.83 -7.89
N GLY A 519 -27.97 60.00 -7.64
CA GLY A 519 -28.93 60.44 -8.67
C GLY A 519 -30.27 60.85 -8.06
N SER A 520 -30.29 62.01 -7.41
CA SER A 520 -31.51 62.71 -7.00
C SER A 520 -32.12 63.49 -8.18
N SER A 521 -33.40 63.26 -8.52
CA SER A 521 -34.38 64.31 -8.91
C SER A 521 -35.76 63.73 -9.28
N SER A 522 -36.74 64.00 -8.40
CA SER A 522 -38.11 64.55 -8.58
C SER A 522 -39.04 64.24 -9.79
N GLU A 523 -40.34 64.34 -9.45
CA GLU A 523 -41.59 64.46 -10.26
C GLU A 523 -42.28 63.11 -10.61
N GLU A 524 -43.34 62.67 -9.94
CA GLU A 524 -44.73 63.16 -9.73
C GLU A 524 -45.69 62.88 -10.91
N SER A 525 -46.81 62.21 -10.55
CA SER A 525 -48.17 62.29 -11.11
C SER A 525 -48.80 61.08 -11.85
N THR A 526 -49.74 60.47 -11.11
CA THR A 526 -51.17 60.18 -11.46
C THR A 526 -51.58 59.06 -12.42
N HIS A 527 -52.37 58.13 -11.83
CA HIS A 527 -53.73 57.68 -12.23
C HIS A 527 -53.94 56.39 -13.06
N THR A 528 -54.71 55.47 -12.42
CA THR A 528 -55.81 54.59 -12.95
C THR A 528 -55.46 53.57 -14.06
N ASP A 529 -55.96 52.35 -14.14
CA ASP A 529 -57.15 51.68 -13.60
C ASP A 529 -57.02 50.15 -13.81
N ARG A 530 -57.84 49.36 -13.09
CA ARG A 530 -58.43 48.05 -13.44
C ARG A 530 -57.67 47.03 -14.31
N PHE A 531 -57.49 45.81 -13.79
CA PHE A 531 -58.41 44.69 -14.09
C PHE A 531 -58.18 43.46 -13.19
N LYS A 532 -59.27 42.98 -12.57
CA LYS A 532 -59.41 41.67 -11.93
C LYS A 532 -59.42 40.55 -12.99
N ARG A 533 -58.84 39.38 -12.69
CA ARG A 533 -59.56 38.09 -12.79
C ARG A 533 -58.82 36.92 -12.14
N LEU A 534 -59.58 36.24 -11.28
CA LEU A 534 -59.37 34.89 -10.75
C LEU A 534 -59.32 33.85 -11.87
N ARG A 535 -58.55 32.76 -11.70
CA ARG A 535 -59.04 31.41 -11.33
C ARG A 535 -57.94 30.34 -11.41
N THR A 536 -57.81 29.65 -10.28
CA THR A 536 -57.57 28.19 -10.07
C THR A 536 -57.52 27.28 -11.30
N THR A 537 -56.49 26.42 -11.34
CA THR A 537 -56.56 24.97 -11.01
C THR A 537 -55.23 24.51 -10.49
#